data_AF-A0A956HGF1-F1
#
_entry.id   AF-A0A956HGF1-F1
#
_cell.length_a   1.000
_cell.length_b   1.000
_cell.length_c   1.000
_cell.angle_alpha   90.00
_cell.angle_beta   90.00
_cell.angle_gamma   90.00
#
_symmetry.space_group_name_H-M   'P 1'
#
loop_
_entity.id
_entity.type
_entity.pdbx_description
1 polymer ?
#
loop_
_entity_poly.entity_id
_entity_poly.type
_entity_poly.pdbx_seq_one_letter_code
_entity_poly.pdbx_strand_id
1 'polypeptide(L)'
;MLTLLTGQGRGAAALGLCLLCSSCGGLTSTPDQSKGELGNGDFTYRCLASGKTDASCLADEYTKFPEALALHGRFGIDYYLDPDADIESPAKLSVYPASEELIAREAGVMTAIGLGYAAVLAQAPDSRVVDIKHLRIATIDHAQFQDVDGLEITTLILDQAEVAEVAAVPVDNQDVTLSGSLDYSWKIGDEAIATITTDATYNTVKIGGVSEGQTTAEVTLEGATYSLTIMVTDQLSPTTDSDSDSDSDATTDSDATTDTD
;
A
#
# COMPACT_ATOMS: atom_id res chain seq x y z
N MET A 1 -14.13 21.97 -79.18
CA MET A 1 -13.86 23.31 -78.61
C MET A 1 -14.30 23.26 -77.16
N LEU A 2 -13.35 23.41 -76.21
CA LEU A 2 -13.49 23.63 -74.75
C LEU A 2 -14.43 22.69 -73.97
N THR A 3 -14.24 22.26 -72.72
CA THR A 3 -13.20 22.23 -71.69
C THR A 3 -13.91 21.58 -70.48
N LEU A 4 -13.24 20.63 -69.80
CA LEU A 4 -13.21 20.30 -68.35
C LEU A 4 -14.42 20.68 -67.44
N LEU A 5 -14.80 19.98 -66.35
CA LEU A 5 -14.45 18.74 -65.63
C LEU A 5 -15.36 18.73 -64.36
N THR A 6 -15.34 17.63 -63.60
CA THR A 6 -15.82 17.44 -62.21
C THR A 6 -17.33 17.26 -62.00
N GLY A 7 -17.82 16.34 -61.19
CA GLY A 7 -17.21 15.35 -60.31
C GLY A 7 -18.33 14.71 -59.49
N GLN A 8 -18.41 13.38 -59.46
CA GLN A 8 -19.42 12.68 -58.65
C GLN A 8 -18.87 11.33 -58.17
N GLY A 9 -17.99 11.39 -57.18
CA GLY A 9 -17.58 10.24 -56.39
C GLY A 9 -18.46 10.15 -55.13
N ARG A 10 -19.55 9.38 -55.20
CA ARG A 10 -20.34 9.02 -54.02
C ARG A 10 -19.64 7.85 -53.30
N GLY A 11 -18.68 8.17 -52.45
CA GLY A 11 -18.19 7.25 -51.42
C GLY A 11 -19.02 7.41 -50.16
N ALA A 12 -20.00 6.53 -49.96
CA ALA A 12 -20.73 6.44 -48.69
C ALA A 12 -19.82 5.78 -47.64
N ALA A 13 -19.00 6.58 -46.97
CA ALA A 13 -18.30 6.15 -45.77
C ALA A 13 -19.33 6.15 -44.62
N ALA A 14 -19.86 4.98 -44.29
CA ALA A 14 -20.62 4.78 -43.08
C ALA A 14 -19.68 5.01 -41.88
N LEU A 15 -19.78 6.20 -41.29
CA LEU A 15 -19.19 6.50 -39.99
C LEU A 15 -19.94 5.66 -38.94
N GLY A 16 -19.38 4.49 -38.63
CA GLY A 16 -19.77 3.67 -37.50
C GLY A 16 -19.36 4.39 -36.22
N LEU A 17 -20.29 5.15 -35.64
CA LEU A 17 -20.17 5.73 -34.32
C LEU A 17 -20.29 4.59 -33.29
N CYS A 18 -19.20 3.87 -33.05
CA CYS A 18 -19.07 3.01 -31.89
C CYS A 18 -19.05 3.91 -30.64
N LEU A 19 -20.22 4.08 -30.00
CA LEU A 19 -20.30 4.44 -28.60
C LEU A 19 -19.62 3.33 -27.80
N LEU A 20 -18.31 3.48 -27.59
CA LEU A 20 -17.61 2.78 -26.53
C LEU A 20 -18.18 3.34 -25.23
N CYS A 21 -19.17 2.64 -24.67
CA CYS A 21 -19.49 2.76 -23.25
C CYS A 21 -18.20 2.40 -22.50
N SER A 22 -17.42 3.40 -22.14
CA SER A 22 -16.45 3.32 -21.06
C SER A 22 -17.23 2.83 -19.85
N SER A 23 -17.18 1.53 -19.58
CA SER A 23 -17.62 1.00 -18.31
C SER A 23 -16.77 1.71 -17.26
N CYS A 24 -17.35 2.69 -16.58
CA CYS A 24 -16.95 3.05 -15.23
C CYS A 24 -17.24 1.83 -14.35
N GLY A 25 -16.46 0.77 -14.53
CA GLY A 25 -16.26 -0.25 -13.51
C GLY A 25 -15.37 0.41 -12.48
N GLY A 26 -15.93 1.37 -11.74
CA GLY A 26 -15.36 1.78 -10.47
C GLY A 26 -15.33 0.51 -9.65
N LEU A 27 -14.14 -0.04 -9.45
CA LEU A 27 -13.88 -1.07 -8.46
C LEU A 27 -14.09 -0.40 -7.10
N THR A 28 -15.35 -0.15 -6.75
CA THR A 28 -15.75 0.08 -5.38
C THR A 28 -15.75 -1.30 -4.75
N SER A 29 -14.57 -1.84 -4.48
CA SER A 29 -14.45 -2.89 -3.47
C SER A 29 -15.15 -2.35 -2.23
N THR A 30 -15.91 -3.17 -1.53
CA THR A 30 -16.55 -2.70 -0.30
C THR A 30 -15.46 -2.61 0.76
N PRO A 31 -15.44 -1.55 1.60
CA PRO A 31 -14.59 -1.53 2.78
C PRO A 31 -14.71 -2.82 3.55
N ASP A 32 -13.56 -3.34 4.00
CA ASP A 32 -13.58 -4.47 4.89
C ASP A 32 -14.29 -4.04 6.17
N GLN A 33 -15.51 -4.55 6.30
CA GLN A 33 -16.47 -4.20 7.31
C GLN A 33 -16.37 -5.24 8.42
N SER A 34 -16.23 -4.78 9.65
CA SER A 34 -16.31 -5.67 10.81
C SER A 34 -17.65 -5.53 11.46
N LYS A 35 -18.42 -6.62 11.43
CA LYS A 35 -19.69 -6.69 12.13
C LYS A 35 -19.51 -6.32 13.60
N GLY A 36 -20.40 -5.48 14.09
CA GLY A 36 -20.52 -5.17 15.50
C GLY A 36 -20.93 -6.40 16.30
N GLU A 37 -20.59 -6.42 17.58
CA GLU A 37 -20.80 -7.60 18.44
C GLU A 37 -22.28 -7.85 18.78
N LEU A 38 -23.12 -6.81 18.69
CA LEU A 38 -24.58 -6.96 18.79
C LEU A 38 -25.21 -7.30 17.43
N GLY A 39 -24.46 -7.14 16.35
CA GLY A 39 -24.83 -7.56 15.01
C GLY A 39 -25.85 -6.67 14.31
N ASN A 40 -25.98 -5.42 14.73
CA ASN A 40 -26.93 -4.45 14.18
C ASN A 40 -26.36 -3.64 13.02
N GLY A 41 -25.08 -3.84 12.67
CA GLY A 41 -24.41 -3.14 11.59
C GLY A 41 -22.91 -3.38 11.61
N ASP A 42 -22.19 -2.53 10.89
CA ASP A 42 -20.77 -2.71 10.59
C ASP A 42 -19.94 -1.50 10.99
N PHE A 43 -18.81 -1.78 11.64
CA PHE A 43 -17.75 -0.82 11.88
C PHE A 43 -16.75 -0.84 10.72
N THR A 44 -16.38 0.34 10.25
CA THR A 44 -15.38 0.52 9.20
C THR A 44 -14.22 1.34 9.76
N TYR A 45 -13.02 0.79 9.67
CA TYR A 45 -11.80 1.52 10.00
C TYR A 45 -11.52 2.57 8.93
N ARG A 46 -11.21 3.79 9.33
CA ARG A 46 -10.95 4.91 8.43
C ARG A 46 -9.54 5.44 8.64
N CYS A 47 -8.72 5.26 7.60
CA CYS A 47 -7.44 5.92 7.47
C CYS A 47 -7.61 7.44 7.55
N LEU A 48 -6.73 8.09 8.32
CA LEU A 48 -6.66 9.55 8.32
C LEU A 48 -6.07 10.04 6.99
N ALA A 49 -6.36 11.29 6.62
CA ALA A 49 -6.26 11.82 5.25
C ALA A 49 -4.89 11.73 4.55
N SER A 50 -3.83 11.29 5.23
CA SER A 50 -2.56 10.99 4.57
C SER A 50 -2.40 9.53 4.18
N GLY A 51 -3.03 8.54 4.84
CA GLY A 51 -2.89 7.09 4.63
C GLY A 51 -1.47 6.53 4.88
N LYS A 52 -0.47 7.28 4.48
CA LYS A 52 0.98 7.07 4.49
C LYS A 52 1.64 7.10 5.87
N THR A 53 0.87 7.01 6.93
CA THR A 53 1.40 6.94 8.31
C THR A 53 0.74 5.84 9.12
N ASP A 54 -0.14 5.06 8.49
CA ASP A 54 -0.84 3.97 9.13
C ASP A 54 -0.54 2.70 8.34
N ALA A 55 0.08 1.73 8.99
CA ALA A 55 0.49 0.48 8.34
C ALA A 55 -0.69 -0.34 7.80
N SER A 56 -1.90 -0.13 8.30
CA SER A 56 -3.08 -0.77 7.72
C SER A 56 -3.54 -0.16 6.41
N CYS A 57 -3.08 1.06 6.10
CA CYS A 57 -3.51 1.88 4.96
C CYS A 57 -2.52 1.82 3.77
N LEU A 58 -1.66 0.80 3.73
CA LEU A 58 -0.59 0.66 2.73
C LEU A 58 -1.09 0.42 1.30
N ALA A 59 -2.29 -0.14 1.13
CA ALA A 59 -2.92 -0.34 -0.18
C ALA A 59 -4.23 0.46 -0.23
N ASP A 60 -4.24 1.49 -1.08
CA ASP A 60 -5.22 2.60 -1.21
C ASP A 60 -6.70 2.26 -1.39
N GLU A 61 -7.16 1.05 -1.11
CA GLU A 61 -8.56 0.72 -1.32
C GLU A 61 -9.30 0.32 -0.04
N TYR A 62 -8.93 -0.72 0.71
CA TYR A 62 -9.74 -1.09 1.89
C TYR A 62 -8.91 -1.77 2.96
N THR A 63 -8.87 -1.16 4.14
CA THR A 63 -8.12 -1.68 5.28
C THR A 63 -8.99 -2.65 6.05
N LYS A 64 -8.50 -3.86 6.26
CA LYS A 64 -9.08 -4.79 7.23
C LYS A 64 -9.28 -4.08 8.56
N PHE A 65 -10.44 -4.26 9.17
CA PHE A 65 -10.67 -3.72 10.50
C PHE A 65 -9.59 -4.27 11.45
N PRO A 66 -8.86 -3.39 12.14
CA PRO A 66 -7.61 -3.77 12.77
C PRO A 66 -7.85 -4.69 13.97
N GLU A 67 -6.93 -5.64 14.16
CA GLU A 67 -6.92 -6.49 15.34
C GLU A 67 -6.43 -5.72 16.58
N ALA A 68 -5.44 -4.85 16.37
CA ALA A 68 -4.84 -4.05 17.42
C ALA A 68 -4.43 -2.66 16.92
N LEU A 69 -4.38 -1.70 17.84
CA LEU A 69 -3.96 -0.34 17.64
C LEU A 69 -2.64 -0.09 18.36
N ALA A 70 -1.76 0.69 17.74
CA ALA A 70 -0.58 1.20 18.40
C ALA A 70 -0.99 2.23 19.46
N LEU A 71 -0.35 2.19 20.64
CA LEU A 71 -0.42 3.29 21.60
C LEU A 71 0.03 4.59 20.91
N HIS A 72 -0.70 5.68 21.17
CA HIS A 72 -0.65 6.99 20.51
C HIS A 72 -1.05 7.02 19.03
N GLY A 73 -1.38 5.87 18.45
CA GLY A 73 -1.93 5.78 17.10
C GLY A 73 -3.23 6.56 16.97
N ARG A 74 -3.33 7.38 15.91
CA ARG A 74 -4.52 8.17 15.58
C ARG A 74 -5.34 7.48 14.48
N PHE A 75 -6.65 7.42 14.64
CA PHE A 75 -7.50 6.68 13.71
C PHE A 75 -8.92 7.23 13.65
N GLY A 76 -9.69 6.80 12.65
CA GLY A 76 -11.12 7.04 12.54
C GLY A 76 -11.89 5.73 12.50
N ILE A 77 -13.12 5.74 13.02
CA ILE A 77 -14.06 4.64 12.86
C ILE A 77 -15.41 5.23 12.43
N ASP A 78 -15.96 4.67 11.37
CA ASP A 78 -17.33 4.91 10.94
C ASP A 78 -18.21 3.70 11.30
N TYR A 79 -19.51 3.93 11.45
CA TYR A 79 -20.48 2.86 11.65
C TYR A 79 -21.68 3.04 10.73
N TYR A 80 -22.09 1.95 10.10
CA TYR A 80 -23.27 1.87 9.25
C TYR A 80 -24.23 0.82 9.81
N LEU A 81 -25.47 1.25 10.06
CA LEU A 81 -26.56 0.38 10.52
C LEU A 81 -26.95 -0.59 9.40
N ASP A 82 -27.16 -1.85 9.74
CA ASP A 82 -27.73 -2.84 8.84
C ASP A 82 -29.16 -2.40 8.48
N PRO A 83 -29.54 -2.29 7.19
CA PRO A 83 -30.89 -1.93 6.79
C PRO A 83 -31.96 -2.90 7.31
N ASP A 84 -31.59 -4.13 7.65
CA ASP A 84 -32.49 -5.15 8.22
C ASP A 84 -32.57 -5.10 9.76
N ALA A 85 -31.80 -4.22 10.42
CA ALA A 85 -31.88 -4.05 11.87
C ALA A 85 -33.21 -3.39 12.28
N ASP A 86 -33.88 -3.96 13.29
CA ASP A 86 -35.12 -3.42 13.88
C ASP A 86 -34.82 -2.24 14.82
N ILE A 87 -34.17 -1.21 14.26
CA ILE A 87 -33.72 -0.01 14.98
C ILE A 87 -34.06 1.23 14.15
N GLU A 88 -35.00 2.03 14.65
CA GLU A 88 -35.32 3.33 14.03
C GLU A 88 -34.19 4.34 14.31
N SER A 89 -33.24 4.46 13.38
CA SER A 89 -32.10 5.38 13.48
C SER A 89 -31.54 5.72 12.08
N PRO A 90 -30.76 6.81 11.91
CA PRO A 90 -30.08 7.06 10.63
C PRO A 90 -29.14 5.92 10.24
N ALA A 91 -28.96 5.72 8.92
CA ALA A 91 -28.09 4.66 8.40
C ALA A 91 -26.62 4.81 8.85
N LYS A 92 -26.14 6.02 9.10
CA LYS A 92 -24.80 6.30 9.62
C LYS A 92 -24.89 6.84 11.04
N LEU A 93 -24.21 6.19 11.99
CA LEU A 93 -24.22 6.58 13.40
C LEU A 93 -22.86 7.14 13.83
N SER A 94 -22.88 7.90 14.93
CA SER A 94 -21.65 8.39 15.55
C SER A 94 -21.01 7.31 16.40
N VAL A 95 -19.69 7.20 16.33
CA VAL A 95 -18.90 6.26 17.13
C VAL A 95 -18.17 7.01 18.24
N TYR A 96 -18.28 6.50 19.47
CA TYR A 96 -17.68 7.06 20.67
C TYR A 96 -16.84 6.00 21.41
N PRO A 97 -15.72 6.39 22.05
CA PRO A 97 -15.03 5.48 22.95
C PRO A 97 -15.89 5.19 24.20
N ALA A 98 -15.86 3.95 24.69
CA ALA A 98 -16.49 3.59 25.96
C ALA A 98 -15.66 4.03 27.17
N SER A 99 -14.35 4.28 26.98
CA SER A 99 -13.44 4.78 28.00
C SER A 99 -12.52 5.85 27.41
N GLU A 100 -12.68 7.08 27.90
CA GLU A 100 -11.80 8.20 27.54
C GLU A 100 -10.39 8.08 28.15
N GLU A 101 -10.17 7.16 29.09
CA GLU A 101 -8.84 6.87 29.64
C GLU A 101 -8.01 5.98 28.71
N LEU A 102 -8.66 5.24 27.81
CA LEU A 102 -7.99 4.36 26.84
C LEU A 102 -7.99 4.95 25.43
N ILE A 103 -9.07 5.62 25.04
CA ILE A 103 -9.20 6.26 23.72
C ILE A 103 -9.73 7.67 23.90
N ALA A 104 -8.90 8.67 23.60
CA ALA A 104 -9.33 10.05 23.48
C ALA A 104 -10.04 10.27 22.13
N ARG A 105 -11.00 11.20 22.09
CA ARG A 105 -11.69 11.59 20.86
C ARG A 105 -11.76 13.10 20.72
N GLU A 106 -11.27 13.62 19.61
CA GLU A 106 -11.32 15.04 19.28
C GLU A 106 -11.71 15.23 17.82
N ALA A 107 -12.73 16.05 17.56
CA ALA A 107 -13.20 16.38 16.20
C ALA A 107 -13.44 15.16 15.27
N GLY A 108 -13.84 14.01 15.84
CA GLY A 108 -14.08 12.77 15.08
C GLY A 108 -12.84 11.95 14.75
N VAL A 109 -11.67 12.35 15.26
CA VAL A 109 -10.44 11.55 15.31
C VAL A 109 -10.33 10.92 16.69
N MET A 110 -9.92 9.65 16.73
CA MET A 110 -9.63 8.92 17.95
C MET A 110 -8.12 8.76 18.12
N THR A 111 -7.66 8.72 19.36
CA THR A 111 -6.25 8.49 19.70
C THR A 111 -6.19 7.47 20.83
N ALA A 112 -5.45 6.39 20.62
CA ALA A 112 -5.20 5.40 21.66
C ALA A 112 -4.23 5.99 22.69
N ILE A 113 -4.66 6.15 23.94
CA ILE A 113 -3.88 6.81 25.01
C ILE A 113 -3.65 5.94 26.24
N GLY A 114 -4.24 4.73 26.26
CA GLY A 114 -4.02 3.75 27.32
C GLY A 114 -3.98 2.32 26.77
N LEU A 115 -3.16 1.47 27.39
CA LEU A 115 -2.98 0.07 27.00
C LEU A 115 -4.14 -0.82 27.45
N GLY A 116 -4.39 -1.90 26.70
CA GLY A 116 -5.37 -2.92 27.06
C GLY A 116 -6.50 -3.06 26.04
N TYR A 117 -7.67 -3.53 26.47
CA TYR A 117 -8.85 -3.63 25.63
C TYR A 117 -9.77 -2.44 25.86
N ALA A 118 -10.08 -1.73 24.79
CA ALA A 118 -11.06 -0.65 24.78
C ALA A 118 -12.27 -1.07 23.93
N ALA A 119 -13.42 -0.49 24.21
CA ALA A 119 -14.60 -0.64 23.37
C ALA A 119 -14.93 0.68 22.69
N VAL A 120 -15.45 0.60 21.46
CA VAL A 120 -16.11 1.71 20.78
C VAL A 120 -17.59 1.40 20.60
N LEU A 121 -18.41 2.43 20.73
CA LEU A 121 -19.86 2.36 20.80
C LEU A 121 -20.45 3.09 19.61
N ALA A 122 -21.27 2.41 18.82
CA ALA A 122 -22.15 3.07 17.86
C ALA A 122 -23.37 3.59 18.63
N GLN A 123 -23.61 4.91 18.60
CA GLN A 123 -24.72 5.53 19.33
C GLN A 123 -25.72 6.19 18.39
N ALA A 124 -27.00 5.95 18.66
CA ALA A 124 -28.11 6.66 18.03
C ALA A 124 -28.22 8.11 18.55
N PRO A 125 -28.98 9.00 17.88
CA PRO A 125 -29.12 10.40 18.30
C PRO A 125 -29.68 10.60 19.72
N ASP A 126 -30.38 9.61 20.26
CA ASP A 126 -30.93 9.56 21.62
C ASP A 126 -29.93 9.01 22.66
N SER A 127 -28.65 8.86 22.29
CA SER A 127 -27.56 8.29 23.10
C SER A 127 -27.71 6.80 23.44
N ARG A 128 -28.65 6.09 22.83
CA ARG A 128 -28.74 4.64 22.97
C ARG A 128 -27.60 3.97 22.24
N VAL A 129 -26.95 3.00 22.89
CA VAL A 129 -25.95 2.14 22.27
C VAL A 129 -26.65 1.17 21.32
N VAL A 130 -26.28 1.24 20.05
CA VAL A 130 -26.80 0.39 18.97
C VAL A 130 -25.90 -0.83 18.77
N ASP A 131 -24.59 -0.64 18.87
CA ASP A 131 -23.61 -1.72 18.70
C ASP A 131 -22.30 -1.39 19.42
N ILE A 132 -21.45 -2.40 19.56
CA ILE A 132 -20.17 -2.33 20.26
C ILE A 132 -19.09 -3.09 19.48
N LYS A 133 -17.86 -2.61 19.56
CA LYS A 133 -16.69 -3.32 19.07
C LYS A 133 -15.52 -3.15 20.02
N HIS A 134 -14.88 -4.26 20.40
CA HIS A 134 -13.64 -4.24 21.15
C HIS A 134 -12.43 -4.08 20.24
N LEU A 135 -11.45 -3.33 20.73
CA LEU A 135 -10.16 -3.04 20.10
C LEU A 135 -9.07 -3.29 21.14
N ARG A 136 -7.97 -3.92 20.73
CA ARG A 136 -6.78 -4.05 21.57
C ARG A 136 -5.85 -2.87 21.32
N ILE A 137 -5.26 -2.30 22.36
CA ILE A 137 -4.24 -1.25 22.30
C ILE A 137 -2.96 -1.81 22.92
N ALA A 138 -1.88 -1.77 22.16
CA ALA A 138 -0.59 -2.34 22.54
C ALA A 138 0.58 -1.38 22.24
N THR A 139 1.72 -1.63 22.90
CA THR A 139 2.97 -0.97 22.59
C THR A 139 3.62 -1.60 21.36
N ILE A 140 4.39 -0.80 20.62
CA ILE A 140 5.25 -1.30 19.55
C ILE A 140 6.42 -2.06 20.21
N ASP A 141 6.61 -3.31 19.83
CA ASP A 141 7.77 -4.11 20.23
C ASP A 141 8.91 -3.91 19.22
N HIS A 142 8.62 -4.15 17.94
CA HIS A 142 9.54 -3.91 16.84
C HIS A 142 8.82 -3.40 15.58
N ALA A 143 9.63 -2.93 14.62
CA ALA A 143 9.15 -2.63 13.27
C ALA A 143 9.59 -3.76 12.33
N GLN A 144 8.62 -4.37 11.63
CA GLN A 144 8.88 -5.25 10.50
C GLN A 144 9.07 -4.41 9.25
N PHE A 145 10.15 -4.63 8.52
CA PHE A 145 10.37 -3.99 7.23
C PHE A 145 9.79 -4.86 6.14
N GLN A 146 9.03 -4.28 5.21
CA GLN A 146 8.40 -5.01 4.12
C GLN A 146 8.75 -4.39 2.77
N ASP A 147 8.87 -5.23 1.73
CA ASP A 147 8.97 -4.79 0.35
C ASP A 147 7.59 -4.45 -0.26
N VAL A 148 7.56 -4.17 -1.57
CA VAL A 148 6.33 -3.85 -2.32
C VAL A 148 5.30 -4.98 -2.35
N ASP A 149 5.75 -6.23 -2.15
CA ASP A 149 4.90 -7.41 -2.14
C ASP A 149 4.39 -7.73 -0.72
N GLY A 150 4.77 -6.91 0.28
CA GLY A 150 4.43 -7.11 1.69
C GLY A 150 5.25 -8.21 2.36
N LEU A 151 6.35 -8.65 1.75
CA LEU A 151 7.23 -9.67 2.32
C LEU A 151 8.18 -9.04 3.31
N GLU A 152 8.33 -9.67 4.49
CA GLU A 152 9.27 -9.21 5.50
C GLU A 152 10.72 -9.33 5.00
N ILE A 153 11.47 -8.25 5.12
CA ILE A 153 12.88 -8.16 4.76
C ILE A 153 13.72 -7.71 5.95
N THR A 154 14.88 -8.32 6.11
CA THR A 154 15.91 -7.89 7.10
C THR A 154 17.10 -7.23 6.43
N THR A 155 17.24 -7.44 5.11
CA THR A 155 18.25 -6.82 4.25
C THR A 155 17.58 -6.41 2.94
N LEU A 156 17.70 -5.14 2.59
CA LEU A 156 17.35 -4.63 1.27
C LEU A 156 18.59 -4.74 0.36
N ILE A 157 18.49 -5.51 -0.70
CA ILE A 157 19.55 -5.60 -1.73
C ILE A 157 19.11 -4.71 -2.89
N LEU A 158 20.00 -3.82 -3.32
CA LEU A 158 19.79 -2.92 -4.45
C LEU A 158 20.97 -3.03 -5.41
N ASP A 159 20.70 -2.84 -6.68
CA ASP A 159 21.72 -2.48 -7.65
C ASP A 159 21.98 -0.97 -7.59
N GLN A 160 23.16 -0.54 -8.05
CA GLN A 160 23.44 0.89 -8.18
C GLN A 160 22.40 1.56 -9.10
N ALA A 161 21.84 2.69 -8.66
CA ALA A 161 20.74 3.43 -9.28
C ALA A 161 19.36 2.74 -9.25
N GLU A 162 19.23 1.55 -8.65
CA GLU A 162 17.94 0.96 -8.37
C GLU A 162 17.22 1.74 -7.26
N VAL A 163 15.88 1.79 -7.34
CA VAL A 163 15.02 2.35 -6.29
C VAL A 163 14.02 1.30 -5.88
N ALA A 164 14.00 0.94 -4.61
CA ALA A 164 12.98 0.07 -4.02
C ALA A 164 12.09 0.85 -3.05
N GLU A 165 10.87 0.37 -2.87
CA GLU A 165 9.94 0.90 -1.88
C GLU A 165 9.90 -0.05 -0.68
N VAL A 166 9.97 0.53 0.53
CA VAL A 166 10.06 -0.19 1.80
C VAL A 166 9.07 0.41 2.77
N ALA A 167 8.28 -0.45 3.42
CA ALA A 167 7.39 -0.08 4.50
C ALA A 167 7.99 -0.47 5.87
N ALA A 168 7.75 0.34 6.90
CA ALA A 168 7.96 -0.03 8.30
C ALA A 168 6.60 -0.25 8.98
N VAL A 169 6.33 -1.51 9.32
CA VAL A 169 5.09 -1.98 9.92
C VAL A 169 5.31 -2.22 11.42
N PRO A 170 4.68 -1.46 12.32
CA PRO A 170 4.81 -1.67 13.75
C PRO A 170 4.06 -2.94 14.15
N VAL A 171 4.71 -3.77 14.96
CA VAL A 171 4.11 -4.99 15.52
C VAL A 171 4.35 -5.04 17.02
N ASP A 172 3.51 -5.79 17.73
CA ASP A 172 3.69 -6.04 19.15
C ASP A 172 4.55 -7.28 19.42
N ASN A 173 4.65 -7.65 20.70
CA ASN A 173 5.39 -8.83 21.16
C ASN A 173 4.72 -10.17 20.81
N GLN A 174 3.61 -10.17 20.08
CA GLN A 174 2.90 -11.33 19.58
C GLN A 174 2.91 -11.36 18.04
N ASP A 175 3.73 -10.53 17.40
CA ASP A 175 3.82 -10.35 15.94
C ASP A 175 2.49 -9.88 15.31
N VAL A 176 1.63 -9.22 16.08
CA VAL A 176 0.37 -8.64 15.59
C VAL A 176 0.65 -7.23 15.07
N THR A 177 0.30 -6.97 13.81
CA THR A 177 0.36 -5.63 13.22
C THR A 177 -0.49 -4.64 14.01
N LEU A 178 0.12 -3.50 14.32
CA LEU A 178 -0.51 -2.40 15.02
C LEU A 178 -0.94 -1.32 14.03
N SER A 179 -2.22 -0.97 14.09
CA SER A 179 -2.81 0.05 13.23
C SER A 179 -2.84 1.42 13.91
N GLY A 180 -3.08 2.45 13.12
CA GLY A 180 -3.14 3.83 13.57
C GLY A 180 -2.05 4.67 12.93
N SER A 181 -2.38 5.93 12.63
CA SER A 181 -1.44 6.92 12.15
C SER A 181 -0.45 7.28 13.26
N LEU A 182 0.83 6.98 13.01
CA LEU A 182 1.97 7.27 13.89
C LEU A 182 2.89 8.31 13.25
N ASP A 183 3.77 8.90 14.05
CA ASP A 183 4.80 9.80 13.54
C ASP A 183 6.08 9.01 13.21
N TYR A 184 6.42 8.96 11.92
CA TYR A 184 7.61 8.28 11.41
C TYR A 184 8.75 9.28 11.18
N SER A 185 9.99 8.83 11.35
CA SER A 185 11.17 9.57 10.91
C SER A 185 12.25 8.61 10.43
N TRP A 186 12.60 8.70 9.15
CA TRP A 186 13.63 7.88 8.53
C TRP A 186 14.97 8.61 8.36
N LYS A 187 16.08 7.85 8.41
CA LYS A 187 17.42 8.32 8.05
C LYS A 187 18.26 7.19 7.45
N ILE A 188 19.25 7.53 6.63
CA ILE A 188 20.27 6.59 6.15
C ILE A 188 21.58 6.83 6.91
N GLY A 189 22.25 5.75 7.33
CA GLY A 189 23.52 5.83 8.07
C GLY A 189 24.68 6.38 7.24
N ASP A 190 24.72 6.06 5.94
CA ASP A 190 25.69 6.56 4.97
C ASP A 190 25.01 6.88 3.64
N GLU A 191 24.77 8.17 3.40
CA GLU A 191 24.11 8.68 2.18
C GLU A 191 24.98 8.55 0.92
N ALA A 192 26.27 8.25 1.04
CA ALA A 192 27.10 7.95 -0.12
C ALA A 192 26.75 6.57 -0.73
N ILE A 193 26.17 5.66 0.07
CA ILE A 193 25.82 4.30 -0.35
C ILE A 193 24.34 4.22 -0.78
N ALA A 194 23.41 4.82 -0.02
CA ALA A 194 21.98 4.80 -0.34
C ALA A 194 21.28 6.11 0.09
N THR A 195 20.14 6.46 -0.51
CA THR A 195 19.39 7.68 -0.15
C THR A 195 17.88 7.45 -0.12
N ILE A 196 17.16 8.19 0.73
CA ILE A 196 15.70 8.22 0.72
C ILE A 196 15.24 9.29 -0.28
N THR A 197 14.32 8.91 -1.17
CA THR A 197 13.85 9.76 -2.29
C THR A 197 12.41 10.25 -2.14
N THR A 198 11.70 9.79 -1.10
CA THR A 198 10.35 10.23 -0.73
C THR A 198 10.36 11.00 0.59
N ASP A 199 9.19 11.44 1.03
CA ASP A 199 9.02 12.03 2.36
C ASP A 199 9.43 11.03 3.45
N ALA A 200 10.37 11.43 4.31
CA ALA A 200 10.91 10.63 5.40
C ALA A 200 9.98 10.59 6.63
N THR A 201 8.79 11.21 6.55
CA THR A 201 7.76 11.13 7.61
C THR A 201 6.65 10.13 7.33
N TYR A 202 6.80 9.31 6.28
CA TYR A 202 5.83 8.27 5.94
C TYR A 202 6.21 6.91 6.53
N ASN A 203 5.23 6.02 6.66
CA ASN A 203 5.49 4.62 6.99
C ASN A 203 6.16 3.87 5.84
N THR A 204 6.00 4.36 4.61
CA THR A 204 6.64 3.83 3.41
C THR A 204 7.57 4.85 2.78
N VAL A 205 8.80 4.42 2.47
CA VAL A 205 9.82 5.23 1.82
C VAL A 205 10.37 4.56 0.58
N LYS A 206 10.84 5.36 -0.39
CA LYS A 206 11.64 4.87 -1.51
C LYS A 206 13.11 5.08 -1.24
N ILE A 207 13.88 4.00 -1.30
CA ILE A 207 15.32 3.97 -1.04
C ILE A 207 16.04 3.69 -2.37
N GLY A 208 16.95 4.57 -2.76
CA GLY A 208 17.78 4.44 -3.96
C GLY A 208 19.22 4.07 -3.65
N GLY A 209 19.79 3.12 -4.40
CA GLY A 209 21.20 2.74 -4.33
C GLY A 209 22.09 3.78 -5.03
N VAL A 210 23.15 4.24 -4.36
CA VAL A 210 24.06 5.29 -4.86
C VAL A 210 25.43 4.74 -5.25
N SER A 211 26.07 3.95 -4.39
CA SER A 211 27.35 3.30 -4.68
C SER A 211 27.43 1.94 -4.01
N GLU A 212 28.25 1.05 -4.55
CA GLU A 212 28.53 -0.26 -3.94
C GLU A 212 28.93 -0.11 -2.47
N GLY A 213 28.33 -0.93 -1.59
CA GLY A 213 28.63 -0.92 -0.18
C GLY A 213 27.47 -1.43 0.69
N GLN A 214 27.66 -1.34 2.00
CA GLN A 214 26.64 -1.68 2.98
C GLN A 214 26.37 -0.48 3.89
N THR A 215 25.10 -0.16 4.10
CA THR A 215 24.64 0.88 5.02
C THR A 215 23.39 0.41 5.77
N THR A 216 22.76 1.30 6.53
CA THR A 216 21.50 1.02 7.23
C THR A 216 20.49 2.13 6.98
N ALA A 217 19.21 1.75 6.89
CA ALA A 217 18.10 2.67 7.09
C ALA A 217 17.64 2.53 8.55
N GLU A 218 17.46 3.65 9.23
CA GLU A 218 16.89 3.69 10.57
C GLU A 218 15.55 4.42 10.52
N VAL A 219 14.52 3.80 11.11
CA VAL A 219 13.19 4.40 11.29
C VAL A 219 12.95 4.63 12.77
N THR A 220 12.47 5.82 13.13
CA THR A 220 12.03 6.15 14.49
C THR A 220 10.51 6.19 14.54
N LEU A 221 9.95 5.48 15.52
CA LEU A 221 8.52 5.31 15.80
C LEU A 221 8.30 5.46 17.30
N GLU A 222 7.48 6.40 17.74
CA GLU A 222 7.17 6.61 19.17
C GLU A 222 8.42 6.73 20.07
N GLY A 223 9.51 7.28 19.53
CA GLY A 223 10.79 7.46 20.23
C GLY A 223 11.70 6.23 20.27
N ALA A 224 11.28 5.08 19.73
CA ALA A 224 12.13 3.91 19.52
C ALA A 224 12.71 3.91 18.09
N THR A 225 13.93 3.38 17.92
CA THR A 225 14.61 3.31 16.62
C THR A 225 14.82 1.86 16.20
N TYR A 226 14.50 1.56 14.95
CA TYR A 226 14.63 0.25 14.32
C TYR A 226 15.48 0.35 13.05
N SER A 227 16.19 -0.72 12.68
CA SER A 227 17.19 -0.68 11.60
C SER A 227 16.96 -1.76 10.56
N LEU A 228 17.07 -1.38 9.29
CA LEU A 228 17.12 -2.25 8.12
C LEU A 228 18.52 -2.20 7.51
N THR A 229 19.11 -3.35 7.23
CA THR A 229 20.39 -3.40 6.50
C THR A 229 20.15 -3.12 5.02
N ILE A 230 21.00 -2.30 4.40
CA ILE A 230 20.98 -2.03 2.96
C ILE A 230 22.30 -2.48 2.37
N MET A 231 22.24 -3.27 1.30
CA MET A 231 23.40 -3.69 0.51
C MET A 231 23.20 -3.20 -0.92
N VAL A 232 24.13 -2.39 -1.40
CA VAL A 232 24.14 -1.93 -2.79
C VAL A 232 25.25 -2.67 -3.53
N THR A 233 24.91 -3.29 -4.65
CA THR A 233 25.85 -4.03 -5.49
C THR A 233 26.12 -3.30 -6.81
N ASP A 234 27.35 -3.42 -7.31
CA ASP A 234 27.66 -3.01 -8.67
C ASP A 234 27.28 -4.18 -9.59
N GLN A 235 26.13 -4.08 -10.25
CA GLN A 235 25.93 -4.88 -11.46
C GLN A 235 26.86 -4.29 -12.51
N LEU A 236 28.09 -4.79 -12.53
CA LEU A 236 28.86 -4.78 -13.75
C LEU A 236 27.95 -5.40 -14.80
N SER A 237 27.35 -4.55 -15.65
CA SER A 237 26.60 -4.99 -16.82
C SER A 237 27.42 -6.12 -17.42
N PRO A 238 26.85 -7.32 -17.64
CA PRO A 238 27.63 -8.44 -18.15
C PRO A 238 28.37 -7.89 -19.34
N THR A 239 29.71 -7.81 -19.23
CA THR A 239 30.50 -7.32 -20.35
C THR A 239 30.06 -8.22 -21.47
N THR A 240 29.41 -7.64 -22.47
CA THR A 240 29.21 -8.34 -23.72
C THR A 240 30.63 -8.43 -24.24
N ASP A 241 31.34 -9.46 -23.77
CA ASP A 241 32.53 -9.98 -24.39
C ASP A 241 32.03 -10.29 -25.79
N SER A 242 32.21 -9.28 -26.64
CA SER A 242 32.03 -9.38 -28.06
C SER A 242 33.18 -10.27 -28.48
N ASP A 243 33.01 -11.57 -28.27
CA ASP A 243 33.70 -12.63 -28.97
C ASP A 243 33.31 -12.43 -30.43
N SER A 244 33.99 -11.45 -31.03
CA SER A 244 34.02 -11.18 -32.44
C SER A 244 34.88 -12.27 -33.04
N ASP A 245 34.37 -13.50 -33.03
CA ASP A 245 34.88 -14.60 -33.83
C ASP A 245 34.61 -14.23 -35.29
N SER A 246 35.51 -13.41 -35.81
CA SER A 246 35.68 -13.12 -37.23
C SER A 246 36.34 -14.33 -37.90
N ASP A 247 35.65 -15.46 -37.94
CA ASP A 247 36.01 -16.55 -38.84
C ASP A 247 35.41 -16.26 -40.22
N SER A 248 36.08 -15.35 -40.92
CA SER A 248 36.11 -15.34 -42.37
C SER A 248 36.97 -16.51 -42.82
N ASP A 249 36.35 -17.57 -43.32
CA ASP A 249 36.96 -18.36 -44.39
C ASP A 249 35.89 -18.92 -45.33
N ALA A 250 35.87 -18.32 -46.52
CA ALA A 250 35.24 -18.85 -47.70
C ALA A 250 36.13 -19.93 -48.31
N THR A 251 35.59 -21.11 -48.62
CA THR A 251 35.80 -21.79 -49.92
C THR A 251 34.89 -23.02 -50.06
N THR A 252 34.04 -22.97 -51.09
CA THR A 252 33.92 -23.92 -52.21
C THR A 252 33.88 -25.44 -51.97
N ASP A 253 32.79 -26.03 -52.51
CA ASP A 253 32.75 -27.16 -53.45
C ASP A 253 32.22 -28.55 -53.00
N SER A 254 31.43 -29.08 -53.93
CA SER A 254 31.24 -30.49 -54.33
C SER A 254 30.12 -31.33 -53.69
N ASP A 255 29.06 -31.45 -54.49
CA ASP A 255 28.39 -32.70 -54.91
C ASP A 255 28.78 -34.01 -54.18
N ALA A 256 27.78 -34.74 -53.68
CA ALA A 256 27.64 -36.18 -53.93
C ALA A 256 26.26 -36.73 -53.49
N THR A 257 25.62 -37.40 -54.44
CA THR A 257 24.45 -38.27 -54.37
C THR A 257 24.66 -39.55 -53.54
N THR A 258 23.62 -40.06 -52.86
CA THR A 258 23.20 -41.49 -52.68
C THR A 258 22.07 -41.52 -51.64
N ASP A 259 20.81 -41.86 -51.94
CA ASP A 259 20.17 -43.14 -52.31
C ASP A 259 20.07 -44.18 -51.16
N THR A 260 18.88 -44.80 -51.06
CA THR A 260 18.48 -46.04 -50.35
C THR A 260 18.19 -45.90 -48.82
N ASP A 261 17.07 -46.35 -48.23
CA ASP A 261 16.01 -47.35 -48.56
C ASP A 261 14.65 -46.91 -47.96
#